data_AF-A0A434ERX7-F1
#
_entry.id   AF-A0A434ERX7-F1
#
_cell.length_a   1.000
_cell.length_b   1.000
_cell.length_c   1.000
_cell.angle_alpha   90.00
_cell.angle_beta   90.00
_cell.angle_gamma   90.00
#
_symmetry.space_group_name_H-M   'P 1'
#
loop_
_entity.id
_entity.type
_entity.pdbx_description
1 polymer ?
#
loop_
_entity_poly.entity_id
_entity_poly.type
_entity_poly.pdbx_seq_one_letter_code
_entity_poly.pdbx_strand_id
1 'polypeptide(L)'
;MTEHGLREVEAAKADGRWERAYAGSKEMVIPPDLQAAIDAEPKAKAMLETLSAQNRFALAFRTHNMKTEAGRKKKIADLVAMLKRGETPHPQKKK
;
A
#
# COMPACT_ATOMS: atom_id res chain seq x y z
N MET A 1 12.79 2.66 -12.44
CA MET A 1 11.64 1.75 -12.58
C MET A 1 12.21 0.43 -13.03
N THR A 2 12.32 -0.54 -12.12
CA THR A 2 12.85 -1.87 -12.47
C THR A 2 11.69 -2.76 -12.94
N GLU A 3 11.98 -3.54 -13.98
CA GLU A 3 11.02 -4.33 -14.77
C GLU A 3 10.15 -5.29 -13.93
N HIS A 4 10.67 -5.76 -12.80
CA HIS A 4 9.99 -6.70 -11.90
C HIS A 4 8.79 -6.10 -11.14
N GLY A 5 8.89 -4.84 -10.70
CA GLY A 5 7.80 -4.21 -9.92
C GLY A 5 6.58 -3.87 -10.78
N LEU A 6 6.77 -3.75 -12.09
CA LEU A 6 5.68 -3.52 -13.05
C LEU A 6 4.97 -4.82 -13.41
N ARG A 7 5.68 -5.95 -13.55
CA ARG A 7 5.06 -7.23 -13.88
C ARG A 7 4.02 -7.69 -12.87
N GLU A 8 4.29 -7.51 -11.57
CA GLU A 8 3.33 -7.87 -10.52
C GLU A 8 2.08 -6.96 -10.55
N VAL A 9 2.26 -5.68 -10.90
CA VAL A 9 1.16 -4.71 -11.03
C VAL A 9 0.33 -4.98 -12.29
N GLU A 10 0.99 -5.29 -13.41
CA GLU A 10 0.33 -5.60 -14.68
C GLU A 10 -0.36 -6.97 -14.64
N ALA A 11 0.23 -7.98 -13.97
CA ALA A 11 -0.43 -9.26 -13.73
C ALA A 11 -1.69 -9.09 -12.85
N ALA A 12 -1.61 -8.26 -11.81
CA ALA A 12 -2.77 -7.94 -10.98
C ALA A 12 -3.86 -7.15 -11.73
N LYS A 13 -3.49 -6.31 -12.71
CA LYS A 13 -4.42 -5.65 -13.63
C LYS A 13 -5.12 -6.65 -14.56
N ALA A 14 -4.37 -7.59 -15.12
CA ALA A 14 -4.88 -8.59 -16.07
C ALA A 14 -5.86 -9.59 -15.42
N ASP A 15 -5.73 -9.85 -14.11
CA ASP A 15 -6.51 -10.87 -13.39
C ASP A 15 -7.92 -10.41 -12.95
N GLY A 16 -8.43 -9.27 -13.46
CA GLY A 16 -9.80 -8.80 -13.24
C GLY A 16 -10.18 -8.42 -11.79
N ARG A 17 -9.33 -8.73 -10.80
CA ARG A 17 -9.41 -8.24 -9.42
C ARG A 17 -9.25 -6.72 -9.35
N TRP A 18 -8.60 -6.14 -10.37
CA TRP A 18 -8.54 -4.71 -10.63
C TRP A 18 -9.92 -4.12 -10.94
N GLU A 19 -10.65 -4.60 -11.94
CA GLU A 19 -11.97 -4.06 -12.25
C GLU A 19 -12.99 -4.31 -11.13
N ARG A 20 -12.97 -5.49 -10.50
CA ARG A 20 -13.92 -5.83 -9.43
C ARG A 20 -13.74 -5.04 -8.14
N ALA A 21 -12.53 -4.58 -7.83
CA ALA A 21 -12.28 -3.72 -6.67
C ALA A 21 -12.39 -2.22 -6.99
N TYR A 22 -12.49 -1.83 -8.27
CA TYR A 22 -12.38 -0.44 -8.75
C TYR A 22 -13.52 0.02 -9.68
N ALA A 23 -14.60 -0.74 -9.82
CA ALA A 23 -15.82 -0.28 -10.49
C ALA A 23 -16.50 0.84 -9.66
N GLY A 24 -15.97 2.06 -9.72
CA GLY A 24 -16.65 3.24 -9.18
C GLY A 24 -15.77 4.44 -8.86
N SER A 25 -14.54 4.24 -8.37
CA SER A 25 -13.72 5.37 -7.90
C SER A 25 -12.24 5.17 -8.18
N LYS A 26 -11.63 6.25 -8.63
CA LYS A 26 -10.20 6.50 -8.88
C LYS A 26 -9.31 6.35 -7.63
N GLU A 27 -9.83 5.73 -6.57
CA GLU A 27 -9.25 5.69 -5.24
C GLU A 27 -8.93 4.25 -4.84
N MET A 28 -7.64 4.01 -4.70
CA MET A 28 -7.10 2.81 -4.08
C MET A 28 -7.49 2.77 -2.61
N VAL A 29 -8.38 1.85 -2.25
CA VAL A 29 -8.85 1.73 -0.85
C VAL A 29 -7.77 1.03 -0.02
N ILE A 30 -7.07 1.80 0.80
CA ILE A 30 -6.19 1.27 1.84
C ILE A 30 -7.08 0.51 2.85
N PRO A 31 -6.72 -0.72 3.27
CA PRO A 31 -7.49 -1.46 4.25
C PRO A 31 -7.77 -0.60 5.49
N PRO A 32 -9.01 -0.59 6.03
CA PRO A 32 -9.39 0.32 7.11
C PRO A 32 -8.50 0.22 8.36
N ASP A 33 -8.03 -0.98 8.67
CA ASP A 33 -7.14 -1.24 9.79
C ASP A 33 -5.72 -0.71 9.57
N LEU A 34 -5.21 -0.76 8.33
CA LEU A 34 -3.96 -0.10 7.98
C LEU A 34 -4.13 1.43 7.98
N GLN A 35 -5.23 1.94 7.43
CA GLN A 35 -5.52 3.37 7.40
C GLN A 35 -5.60 3.93 8.82
N ALA A 36 -6.33 3.29 9.73
CA ALA A 36 -6.42 3.69 11.13
C ALA A 36 -5.04 3.70 11.83
N ALA A 37 -4.19 2.70 11.56
CA ALA A 37 -2.86 2.64 12.13
C ALA A 37 -1.92 3.73 11.58
N ILE A 38 -2.09 4.13 10.31
CA ILE A 38 -1.38 5.26 9.71
C ILE A 38 -1.88 6.59 10.28
N ASP A 39 -3.20 6.75 10.43
CA ASP A 39 -3.82 7.99 10.93
C ASP A 39 -3.48 8.26 12.41
N ALA A 40 -3.24 7.22 13.20
CA ALA A 40 -2.75 7.33 14.57
C ALA A 40 -1.32 7.91 14.67
N GLU A 41 -0.58 7.95 13.56
CA GLU A 41 0.82 8.34 13.51
C GLU A 41 1.04 9.52 12.55
N PRO A 42 1.14 10.78 13.05
CA PRO A 42 1.17 11.97 12.20
C PRO A 42 2.25 11.95 11.10
N LYS A 43 3.42 11.38 11.40
CA LYS A 43 4.51 11.23 10.41
C LYS A 43 4.17 10.24 9.30
N ALA A 44 3.54 9.12 9.66
CA ALA A 44 3.13 8.11 8.68
C ALA A 44 2.00 8.65 7.80
N LYS A 45 1.05 9.38 8.39
CA LYS A 45 -0.04 10.05 7.66
C LYS A 45 0.49 11.05 6.64
N ALA A 46 1.39 11.95 7.05
CA ALA A 46 2.02 12.89 6.13
C ALA A 46 2.77 12.16 4.99
N MET A 47 3.46 11.06 5.32
CA MET A 47 4.14 10.25 4.31
C MET A 47 3.15 9.63 3.31
N LEU A 48 2.01 9.10 3.79
CA LEU A 48 0.97 8.50 2.96
C LEU A 48 0.45 9.47 1.88
N GLU A 49 0.29 10.74 2.24
CA GLU A 49 -0.16 11.79 1.32
C GLU A 49 0.83 12.01 0.16
N THR A 50 2.13 11.83 0.40
CA THR A 50 3.18 11.96 -0.62
C THR A 50 3.36 10.71 -1.50
N LEU A 51 2.81 9.56 -1.10
CA LEU A 51 3.06 8.31 -1.79
C LEU A 51 2.50 8.29 -3.21
N SER A 52 3.31 7.76 -4.13
CA SER A 52 2.84 7.38 -5.46
C SER A 52 1.74 6.31 -5.38
N ALA A 53 0.92 6.22 -6.43
CA ALA A 53 -0.07 5.14 -6.54
C ALA A 53 0.57 3.74 -6.42
N GLN A 54 1.78 3.54 -6.94
CA GLN A 54 2.52 2.27 -6.81
C GLN A 54 2.85 1.93 -5.36
N ASN A 55 3.26 2.92 -4.55
CA ASN A 55 3.56 2.68 -3.15
C ASN A 55 2.30 2.43 -2.33
N ARG A 56 1.23 3.21 -2.57
CA ARG A 56 -0.08 2.94 -1.95
C ARG A 56 -0.57 1.53 -2.28
N PHE A 57 -0.33 1.06 -3.52
CA PHE A 57 -0.71 -0.29 -3.95
C PHE A 57 0.04 -1.34 -3.14
N ALA A 58 1.36 -1.17 -3.04
CA ALA A 58 2.20 -2.09 -2.30
C ALA A 58 1.79 -2.18 -0.83
N LEU A 59 1.34 -1.08 -0.21
CA LEU A 59 0.82 -1.11 1.16
C LEU A 59 -0.46 -1.95 1.27
N ALA A 60 -1.45 -1.69 0.43
CA ALA A 60 -2.72 -2.42 0.42
C ALA A 60 -2.51 -3.91 0.11
N PHE A 61 -1.74 -4.21 -0.95
CA PHE A 61 -1.45 -5.57 -1.39
C PHE A 61 -0.69 -6.37 -0.34
N ARG A 62 0.35 -5.80 0.28
CA ARG A 62 1.12 -6.49 1.34
C ARG A 62 0.27 -6.78 2.57
N THR A 63 -0.68 -5.91 2.89
CA THR A 63 -1.61 -6.11 4.01
C THR A 63 -2.65 -7.17 3.68
N HIS A 64 -3.22 -7.13 2.47
CA HIS A 64 -4.23 -8.09 2.01
C HIS A 64 -3.69 -9.52 1.91
N ASN A 65 -2.43 -9.70 1.50
CA ASN A 65 -1.82 -11.03 1.38
C ASN A 65 -1.49 -11.71 2.73
N MET A 66 -1.69 -11.04 3.87
CA MET A 66 -1.45 -11.65 5.18
C MET A 66 -2.56 -12.64 5.51
N LYS A 67 -2.19 -13.91 5.61
CA LYS A 67 -3.14 -15.03 5.84
C LYS A 67 -3.61 -15.18 7.29
N THR A 68 -2.88 -14.60 8.24
CA THR A 68 -3.21 -14.68 9.67
C THR A 68 -3.41 -13.30 10.25
N GLU A 69 -4.33 -13.16 11.21
CA GLU A 69 -4.58 -11.88 11.89
C GLU A 69 -3.33 -11.37 12.63
N ALA A 70 -2.60 -12.28 13.28
CA ALA A 70 -1.34 -11.93 13.95
C ALA A 70 -0.28 -11.41 12.95
N GLY A 71 -0.15 -12.07 11.79
CA GLY A 71 0.75 -11.63 10.73
C GLY A 71 0.31 -10.30 10.12
N ARG A 72 -1.00 -10.09 9.97
CA ARG A 72 -1.59 -8.85 9.49
C ARG A 72 -1.30 -7.67 10.43
N LYS A 73 -1.55 -7.82 11.72
CA LYS A 73 -1.25 -6.78 12.72
C LYS A 73 0.24 -6.42 12.74
N LYS A 74 1.12 -7.44 12.71
CA LYS A 74 2.57 -7.22 12.63
C LYS A 74 2.96 -6.49 11.34
N LYS A 75 2.41 -6.91 10.20
CA LYS A 75 2.70 -6.28 8.91
C LYS A 75 2.25 -4.82 8.89
N ILE A 76 1.09 -4.50 9.44
CA ILE A 76 0.60 -3.12 9.56
C ILE A 76 1.55 -2.28 10.39
N ALA A 77 1.97 -2.77 11.56
CA ALA A 77 2.94 -2.09 12.41
C ALA A 77 4.27 -1.84 11.67
N ASP A 78 4.78 -2.83 10.94
CA ASP A 78 6.02 -2.70 10.14
C ASP A 78 5.88 -1.64 9.04
N LEU A 79 4.76 -1.63 8.33
CA LEU A 79 4.47 -0.66 7.26
C LEU A 79 4.35 0.75 7.82
N VAL A 80 3.64 0.94 8.94
CA VAL A 80 3.54 2.24 9.61
C VAL A 80 4.91 2.72 10.08
N ALA A 81 5.72 1.85 10.69
CA ALA A 81 7.07 2.18 11.13
C ALA A 81 7.98 2.59 9.96
N MET A 82 7.88 1.91 8.81
CA MET A 82 8.58 2.28 7.58
C MET A 82 8.16 3.68 7.10
N LEU A 83 6.85 3.97 7.08
CA LEU A 83 6.36 5.30 6.70
C LEU A 83 6.81 6.39 7.68
N LYS A 84 6.88 6.11 8.99
CA LYS A 84 7.42 7.05 10.00
C LYS A 84 8.88 7.43 9.73
N ARG A 85 9.65 6.54 9.11
CA ARG A 85 11.05 6.79 8.69
C ARG A 85 11.16 7.49 7.33
N GLY A 86 10.03 7.73 6.65
CA GLY A 86 10.01 8.30 5.30
C GLY A 86 10.43 7.30 4.22
N GLU A 87 10.43 6.00 4.52
CA GLU A 87 10.78 4.93 3.60
C GLU A 87 9.56 4.45 2.80
N THR A 88 9.80 3.85 1.63
CA THR A 88 8.74 3.32 0.76
C THR A 88 9.06 1.95 0.19
N PRO A 89 8.04 1.10 -0.07
CA PRO A 89 8.25 -0.24 -0.62
C PRO A 89 8.93 -0.25 -2.00
N HIS A 90 8.64 0.76 -2.81
CA HIS A 90 9.24 0.97 -4.12
C HIS A 90 9.87 2.36 -4.20
N PRO A 91 10.92 2.54 -5.01
CA PRO A 91 11.49 3.86 -5.25
C PRO A 91 10.42 4.81 -5.77
N GLN A 92 10.16 5.90 -5.05
CA GLN A 92 9.36 7.01 -5.56
C GLN A 92 10.28 8.15 -5.99
N LYS A 93 10.04 8.69 -7.18
CA LYS A 93 10.62 9.99 -7.54
C LYS A 93 9.97 11.02 -6.62
N LYS A 94 10.77 11.75 -5.84
CA LYS A 94 10.27 12.89 -5.06
C LYS A 94 9.50 13.81 -6.04
N LYS A 95 8.25 14.15 -5.69
CA LYS A 95 7.53 15.23 -6.37
C LYS A 95 8.24 16.55 -6.08
#